data_AF-A0A917KGS2-F1
#
_entry.id   AF-A0A917KGS2-F1
#
_cell.length_a   1.000
_cell.length_b   1.000
_cell.length_c   1.000
_cell.angle_alpha   90.00
_cell.angle_beta   90.00
_cell.angle_gamma   90.00
#
_symmetry.space_group_name_H-M   'P 1'
#
loop_
_entity.id
_entity.type
_entity.pdbx_description
1 polymer ?
#
loop_
_entity_poly.entity_id
_entity_poly.type
_entity_poly.pdbx_seq_one_letter_code
_entity_poly.pdbx_strand_id
1 'polypeptide(L)'
;MKRSRFSDEQIIGILKEQEAGAATAEVCRRHGVSGATFYKWKAKFGGLEVTEAKRLRTLEEENARLKKLLAEAMLDIAVLKDISTKKW
;
A
#
# COMPACT_ATOMS: atom_id res chain seq x y z
N MET A 1 5.03 9.85 -0.80
CA MET A 1 6.12 9.19 -0.06
C MET A 1 7.26 8.96 -1.05
N LYS A 2 8.50 9.37 -0.74
CA LYS A 2 9.66 9.09 -1.61
C LYS A 2 9.73 7.57 -1.84
N ARG A 3 10.05 7.10 -3.05
CA ARG A 3 10.22 5.65 -3.31
C ARG A 3 11.22 5.10 -2.28
N SER A 4 10.80 4.07 -1.55
CA SER A 4 11.68 3.37 -0.62
C SER A 4 12.84 2.76 -1.40
N ARG A 5 14.04 2.76 -0.80
CA ARG A 5 15.21 2.03 -1.32
C ARG A 5 14.94 0.51 -1.36
N PHE A 6 14.05 0.03 -0.50
CA PHE A 6 13.71 -1.37 -0.35
C PHE A 6 12.34 -1.66 -0.98
N SER A 7 12.24 -2.82 -1.65
CA SER A 7 10.95 -3.37 -2.06
C SER A 7 10.16 -3.86 -0.86
N ASP A 8 8.84 -4.03 -1.02
CA ASP A 8 7.98 -4.53 0.05
C ASP A 8 8.40 -5.95 0.49
N GLU A 9 8.85 -6.79 -0.45
CA GLU A 9 9.39 -8.13 -0.16
C GLU A 9 10.67 -8.08 0.67
N GLN A 10 11.57 -7.15 0.37
CA GLN A 10 12.80 -6.95 1.14
C GLN A 10 12.47 -6.47 2.55
N ILE A 11 11.51 -5.56 2.69
CA ILE A 11 11.05 -5.07 3.99
C ILE A 11 10.48 -6.22 4.83
N ILE A 12 9.62 -7.04 4.25
CA ILE A 12 9.02 -8.20 4.93
C ILE A 12 10.10 -9.21 5.35
N GLY A 13 11.08 -9.49 4.48
CA GLY A 13 12.20 -10.36 4.81
C GLY A 13 13.00 -9.85 6.03
N ILE A 14 13.28 -8.55 6.08
CA ILE A 14 13.97 -7.91 7.21
C ILE A 14 13.14 -8.01 8.51
N LEU A 15 11.81 -7.83 8.43
CA LEU A 15 10.94 -7.99 9.60
C LEU A 15 10.93 -9.44 10.11
N LYS A 16 10.91 -10.41 9.19
CA LYS A 16 10.95 -11.84 9.52
C LYS A 16 12.24 -12.27 10.22
N GLU A 17 13.39 -11.67 9.88
CA GLU A 17 14.63 -11.91 10.63
C GLU A 17 14.47 -11.57 12.13
N GLN A 18 13.77 -10.48 12.44
CA GLN A 18 13.46 -10.12 13.82
C GLN A 18 12.43 -11.07 14.44
N GLU A 19 11.38 -11.44 13.71
CA GLU A 19 10.36 -12.39 14.17
C GLU A 19 10.95 -13.79 14.45
N ALA A 20 12.00 -14.18 13.71
CA ALA A 20 12.77 -15.39 13.95
C ALA A 20 13.75 -15.30 15.14
N GLY A 21 13.77 -14.17 15.86
CA GLY A 21 14.51 -14.01 17.12
C GLY A 21 15.73 -13.10 17.06
N ALA A 22 16.08 -12.51 15.91
CA ALA A 22 17.19 -11.56 15.83
C ALA A 22 16.87 -10.25 16.58
N ALA A 23 17.86 -9.68 17.26
CA ALA A 23 17.70 -8.39 17.93
C ALA A 23 17.48 -7.26 16.92
N THR A 24 16.46 -6.42 17.14
CA THR A 24 16.12 -5.31 16.21
C THR A 24 17.30 -4.40 15.91
N ALA A 25 18.15 -4.10 16.91
CA ALA A 25 19.34 -3.27 16.72
C ALA A 25 20.37 -3.91 15.76
N GLU A 26 20.49 -5.23 15.77
CA GLU A 26 21.40 -5.95 14.87
C GLU A 26 20.86 -5.98 13.44
N VAL A 27 19.57 -6.30 13.28
CA VAL A 27 18.87 -6.29 11.98
C VAL A 27 18.97 -4.90 11.34
N CYS A 28 18.73 -3.84 12.13
CA CYS A 28 18.87 -2.45 11.68
C CYS A 28 20.29 -2.13 11.20
N ARG A 29 21.33 -2.55 11.94
CA ARG A 29 22.73 -2.35 11.54
C ARG A 29 23.07 -3.10 10.26
N ARG A 30 22.69 -4.38 10.16
CA ARG A 30 22.99 -5.25 9.01
C ARG A 30 22.43 -4.70 7.69
N HIS A 31 21.21 -4.18 7.73
CA HIS A 31 20.51 -3.68 6.55
C HIS A 31 20.69 -2.17 6.32
N GLY A 32 21.37 -1.46 7.23
CA GLY A 32 21.54 0.00 7.15
C GLY A 32 20.20 0.73 7.25
N VAL A 33 19.35 0.31 8.19
CA VAL A 33 18.01 0.83 8.43
C VAL A 33 17.96 1.44 9.82
N SER A 34 17.35 2.61 9.97
CA SER A 34 17.16 3.20 11.31
C SER A 34 16.08 2.43 12.09
N GLY A 35 16.19 2.36 13.41
CA GLY A 35 15.15 1.75 14.26
C GLY A 35 13.77 2.38 14.03
N ALA A 36 13.70 3.70 13.85
CA ALA A 36 12.45 4.39 13.55
C ALA A 36 11.83 3.93 12.21
N THR A 37 12.65 3.71 11.18
CA THR A 37 12.19 3.15 9.90
C THR A 37 11.71 1.71 10.07
N PHE A 38 12.44 0.89 10.82
CA PHE A 38 12.07 -0.49 11.10
C PHE A 38 10.69 -0.58 11.76
N TYR A 39 10.41 0.22 12.79
CA TYR A 39 9.10 0.20 13.45
C TYR A 39 7.97 0.74 12.56
N LYS A 40 8.24 1.71 11.69
CA LYS A 40 7.27 2.15 10.66
C LYS A 40 6.93 1.02 9.70
N TRP A 41 7.93 0.24 9.27
CA TRP A 41 7.70 -0.94 8.45
C TRP A 41 6.93 -2.01 9.22
N LYS A 42 7.29 -2.29 10.47
CA LYS A 42 6.58 -3.26 11.31
C LYS A 42 5.11 -2.90 11.50
N ALA A 43 4.77 -1.62 11.65
CA ALA A 43 3.38 -1.17 11.72
C ALA A 43 2.61 -1.37 10.42
N LYS A 44 3.29 -1.30 9.26
CA LYS A 44 2.68 -1.42 7.93
C LYS A 44 2.64 -2.86 7.40
N PHE A 45 3.67 -3.64 7.70
CA PHE A 45 3.96 -4.95 7.09
C PHE A 45 4.16 -6.08 8.10
N GLY A 46 4.14 -5.78 9.41
CA GLY A 46 4.33 -6.81 10.45
C GLY A 46 3.19 -7.83 10.43
N GLY A 47 3.55 -9.11 10.55
CA GLY A 47 2.59 -10.22 10.47
C GLY A 47 2.00 -10.48 9.08
N LEU A 48 2.44 -9.78 8.03
CA LEU A 48 2.05 -10.05 6.65
C LEU A 48 3.03 -11.00 5.98
N GLU A 49 2.51 -12.05 5.35
CA GLU A 49 3.27 -12.85 4.40
C GLU A 49 3.53 -12.07 3.10
N VAL A 50 4.62 -12.40 2.40
CA VAL A 50 4.97 -11.76 1.12
C VAL A 50 3.84 -11.88 0.10
N THR A 51 3.14 -13.02 0.09
CA THR A 51 1.98 -13.28 -0.77
C THR A 51 0.79 -12.41 -0.40
N GLU A 52 0.56 -12.15 0.88
CA GLU A 52 -0.52 -11.28 1.37
C GLU A 52 -0.23 -9.81 1.04
N ALA A 53 1.01 -9.37 1.18
CA ALA A 53 1.42 -8.02 0.80
C ALA A 53 1.25 -7.75 -0.70
N LYS A 54 1.60 -8.73 -1.56
CA LYS A 54 1.35 -8.64 -3.01
C LYS A 54 -0.15 -8.57 -3.32
N ARG A 55 -0.95 -9.43 -2.68
CA ARG A 55 -2.41 -9.43 -2.86
C ARG A 55 -3.03 -8.10 -2.42
N LEU A 56 -2.59 -7.57 -1.28
CA LEU A 56 -3.05 -6.28 -0.77
C LEU A 56 -2.77 -5.16 -1.77
N ARG A 57 -1.55 -5.09 -2.30
CA ARG A 57 -1.18 -4.08 -3.31
C ARG A 57 -2.05 -4.17 -4.57
N THR A 58 -2.27 -5.38 -5.10
CA THR A 58 -3.15 -5.57 -6.25
C THR A 58 -4.58 -5.10 -5.96
N LEU A 59 -5.10 -5.39 -4.78
CA LEU A 59 -6.44 -4.94 -4.37
C LEU A 59 -6.51 -3.42 -4.20
N GLU A 60 -5.46 -2.78 -3.67
CA GLU A 60 -5.38 -1.32 -3.56
C GLU A 60 -5.34 -0.64 -4.94
N GLU A 61 -4.55 -1.17 -5.88
CA GLU A 61 -4.45 -0.67 -7.24
C GLU A 61 -5.80 -0.81 -7.99
N GLU A 62 -6.46 -1.96 -7.86
CA GLU A 62 -7.78 -2.18 -8.47
C GLU A 62 -8.86 -1.29 -7.84
N ASN A 63 -8.85 -1.12 -6.51
CA ASN A 63 -9.79 -0.22 -5.82
C ASN A 63 -9.64 1.23 -6.29
N ALA A 64 -8.40 1.71 -6.46
CA ALA A 64 -8.12 3.04 -6.98
C ALA A 64 -8.66 3.20 -8.41
N ARG A 65 -8.48 2.19 -9.26
CA ARG A 65 -9.02 2.18 -10.63
C ARG A 65 -10.54 2.20 -10.65
N LEU A 66 -11.18 1.35 -9.84
CA LEU A 66 -12.64 1.28 -9.74
C LEU A 66 -13.25 2.59 -9.23
N LYS A 67 -12.64 3.23 -8.23
CA LYS A 67 -13.07 4.55 -7.74
C LYS A 67 -13.00 5.62 -8.81
N LYS A 68 -11.95 5.62 -9.63
CA LYS A 68 -11.81 6.56 -10.76
C LYS A 68 -12.93 6.35 -11.78
N LEU A 69 -13.16 5.11 -12.22
CA LEU A 69 -14.22 4.79 -13.18
C LEU A 69 -15.60 5.15 -12.65
N LEU A 70 -15.85 4.90 -11.36
CA LEU A 70 -17.11 5.27 -10.72
C LEU A 70 -17.31 6.79 -10.71
N ALA A 71 -16.28 7.56 -10.40
CA ALA A 71 -16.36 9.03 -10.43
C ALA A 71 -16.64 9.57 -11.84
N GLU A 72 -16.00 9.02 -12.86
CA GLU A 72 -16.24 9.36 -14.27
C GLU A 72 -17.70 9.03 -14.66
N ALA A 73 -18.18 7.84 -14.35
CA ALA A 73 -19.57 7.45 -14.63
C ALA A 73 -20.59 8.32 -13.89
N MET A 74 -20.32 8.69 -12.63
CA MET A 74 -21.18 9.59 -11.87
C MET A 74 -21.24 11.00 -12.48
N LEU A 75 -20.13 11.49 -13.02
CA LEU A 75 -20.08 12.77 -13.73
C LEU A 75 -20.91 12.72 -15.02
N ASP A 76 -20.76 11.66 -15.82
CA ASP A 76 -21.55 11.47 -17.04
C ASP A 76 -23.06 11.42 -16.74
N ILE A 77 -23.45 10.68 -15.71
CA ILE A 77 -24.84 10.61 -15.25
C ILE A 77 -25.35 11.99 -14.84
N ALA A 78 -24.55 12.79 -14.13
CA ALA A 78 -24.94 14.13 -13.70
C ALA A 78 -25.17 15.05 -14.91
N VAL A 79 -24.28 15.01 -15.91
CA VAL A 79 -24.40 15.79 -17.15
C VAL A 79 -25.64 15.37 -17.93
N LEU A 80 -25.87 14.07 -18.10
CA LEU A 80 -27.05 13.56 -18.81
C LEU A 80 -28.36 13.97 -18.12
N LYS A 81 -28.39 13.95 -16.79
CA LYS A 81 -29.55 14.43 -16.02
C LYS A 81 -29.79 15.93 -16.23
N ASP A 82 -28.75 16.76 -16.16
CA ASP A 82 -28.87 18.22 -16.38
C ASP A 82 -29.36 18.57 -17.80
N ILE A 83 -28.91 17.83 -18.82
CA ILE A 83 -29.41 18.00 -20.19
C ILE A 83 -30.88 17.58 -20.28
N SER A 84 -31.26 16.48 -19.63
CA SER A 84 -32.63 15.96 -19.65
C SER A 84 -33.62 16.91 -18.96
N THR A 85 -33.21 17.55 -17.86
CA THR A 85 -34.05 18.52 -17.14
C THR A 85 -34.23 19.85 -17.87
N LYS A 86 -33.30 20.22 -18.77
CA LYS A 86 -33.38 21.45 -19.58
C LYS A 86 -34.21 21.31 -20.86
N LYS A 87 -34.65 20.11 -21.23
CA LYS A 87 -35.45 19.85 -22.45
C LYS A 87 -36.95 20.11 -22.30
N TRP A 88 -37.38 20.76 -21.22
CA TRP A 88 -38.78 21.03 -20.89
C TRP A 88 -38.95 22.49 -20.50
#